data_AF-A0A1X1QEC8-F1
#
_entry.id   AF-A0A1X1QEC8-F1
#
_cell.length_a   1.000
_cell.length_b   1.000
_cell.length_c   1.000
_cell.angle_alpha   90.00
_cell.angle_beta   90.00
_cell.angle_gamma   90.00
#
_symmetry.space_group_name_H-M   'P 1'
#
loop_
_entity.id
_entity.type
_entity.pdbx_description
1 polymer ?
#
loop_
_entity_poly.entity_id
_entity_poly.type
_entity_poly.pdbx_seq_one_letter_code
_entity_poly.pdbx_strand_id
1 'polypeptide(L)'
;MSLDLIIESKIDTIFYSKCSEKSRLTCHDPNILLTFDKVNALIGQDAVIPVGARPVMQHKKLHIKSAVSLPAEKTFVRSGRSNVVASVLQIRELINNAGIKADSHIVVYGDKNFLHTARLFWLLETFG
;
A
#
# COMPACT_ATOMS: atom_id res chain seq x y z
N MET A 1 12.14 -23.27 8.84
CA MET A 1 11.45 -22.56 7.75
C MET A 1 11.66 -21.08 8.01
N SER A 2 12.42 -20.36 7.17
CA SER A 2 12.71 -18.93 7.39
C SER A 2 11.40 -18.13 7.42
N LEU A 3 11.31 -17.09 8.26
CA LEU A 3 10.17 -16.14 8.25
C LEU A 3 9.92 -15.56 6.84
N ASP A 4 10.98 -15.47 6.02
CA ASP A 4 10.92 -14.96 4.65
C ASP A 4 10.01 -15.82 3.75
N LEU A 5 10.08 -17.15 3.86
CA LEU A 5 9.24 -18.09 3.09
C LEU A 5 7.76 -18.04 3.52
N ILE A 6 7.48 -17.66 4.77
CA ILE A 6 6.10 -17.52 5.28
C ILE A 6 5.48 -16.22 4.77
N ILE A 7 6.30 -15.17 4.65
CA ILE A 7 5.91 -13.90 4.02
C ILE A 7 5.61 -14.14 2.54
N GLU A 8 6.53 -14.78 1.79
CA GLU A 8 6.35 -15.09 0.37
C GLU A 8 5.09 -15.93 0.08
N SER A 9 4.81 -16.98 0.88
CA SER A 9 3.69 -17.89 0.59
C SER A 9 2.29 -17.33 0.89
N LYS A 10 2.19 -16.31 1.74
CA LYS A 10 0.91 -15.69 2.16
C LYS A 10 0.70 -14.28 1.62
N ILE A 11 1.75 -13.62 1.16
CA ILE A 11 1.74 -12.25 0.65
C ILE A 11 2.14 -12.31 -0.83
N ASP A 12 1.27 -12.89 -1.68
CA ASP A 12 1.41 -12.71 -3.13
C ASP A 12 0.87 -11.33 -3.44
N THR A 13 1.77 -10.41 -3.70
CA THR A 13 1.46 -9.00 -3.73
C THR A 13 1.69 -8.42 -5.11
N ILE A 14 0.68 -7.70 -5.58
CA ILE A 14 0.88 -6.63 -6.55
C ILE A 14 1.37 -5.40 -5.79
N PHE A 15 2.53 -4.93 -6.18
CA PHE A 15 3.15 -3.74 -5.65
C PHE A 15 2.91 -2.57 -6.61
N TYR A 16 2.25 -1.53 -6.13
CA TYR A 16 2.03 -0.30 -6.90
C TYR A 16 2.89 0.84 -6.38
N SER A 17 3.67 1.47 -7.25
CA SER A 17 4.54 2.61 -6.89
C SER A 17 3.97 3.95 -7.31
N LYS A 18 3.94 4.92 -6.39
CA LYS A 18 3.74 6.34 -6.70
C LYS A 18 5.05 7.11 -6.57
N CYS A 19 5.46 7.83 -7.63
CA CYS A 19 6.70 8.61 -7.64
C CYS A 19 6.54 9.97 -6.95
N SER A 20 7.60 10.42 -6.28
CA SER A 20 7.74 11.76 -5.72
C SER A 20 8.82 12.54 -6.50
N GLU A 21 8.55 13.80 -6.84
CA GLU A 21 9.42 14.70 -7.63
C GLU A 21 10.86 14.84 -7.08
N LYS A 22 11.10 14.49 -5.80
CA LYS A 22 12.42 14.62 -5.17
C LYS A 22 13.26 13.34 -5.14
N SER A 23 12.70 12.19 -5.52
CA SER A 23 13.49 10.95 -5.58
C SER A 23 14.27 10.90 -6.89
N ARG A 24 15.59 10.61 -6.84
CA ARG A 24 16.46 10.41 -8.04
C ARG A 24 16.05 9.21 -8.91
N LEU A 25 14.87 8.63 -8.69
CA LEU A 25 14.30 7.54 -9.46
C LEU A 25 13.40 8.18 -10.52
N THR A 26 13.70 7.91 -11.79
CA THR A 26 12.94 8.43 -12.93
C THR A 26 11.47 8.02 -12.83
N CYS A 27 10.57 9.01 -12.71
CA CYS A 27 9.12 8.85 -12.59
C CYS A 27 8.42 8.41 -13.89
N HIS A 28 9.04 7.50 -14.63
CA HIS A 28 8.55 7.02 -15.92
C HIS A 28 8.72 5.50 -16.04
N ASP A 29 8.39 4.78 -14.96
CA ASP A 29 8.16 3.35 -15.06
C ASP A 29 6.68 3.12 -15.36
N PRO A 30 6.29 2.71 -16.58
CA PRO A 30 4.90 2.38 -16.89
C PRO A 30 4.42 1.15 -16.12
N ASN A 31 5.33 0.39 -15.49
CA ASN A 31 4.99 -0.81 -14.75
C ASN A 31 4.56 -0.46 -13.32
N ILE A 32 3.26 -0.26 -13.18
CA ILE A 32 2.59 -0.11 -11.89
C ILE A 32 2.50 -1.44 -11.11
N LEU A 33 2.92 -2.57 -11.70
CA LEU A 33 3.00 -3.87 -11.05
C LEU A 33 4.47 -4.22 -10.84
N LEU A 34 4.93 -4.38 -9.59
CA LEU A 34 6.29 -4.81 -9.29
C LEU A 34 6.34 -6.29 -8.90
N THR A 35 7.49 -6.93 -9.13
CA THR A 35 7.81 -8.26 -8.62
C THR A 35 8.32 -8.19 -7.18
N PHE A 36 8.30 -9.32 -6.48
CA PHE A 36 8.85 -9.43 -5.12
C PHE A 36 10.32 -9.01 -5.05
N ASP A 37 11.15 -9.48 -5.97
CA ASP A 37 12.57 -9.11 -6.02
C ASP A 37 12.78 -7.61 -6.15
N LYS A 38 11.99 -6.96 -7.02
CA LYS A 38 12.05 -5.51 -7.20
C LYS A 38 11.67 -4.77 -5.92
N VAL A 39 10.67 -5.25 -5.19
CA VAL A 39 10.27 -4.61 -3.94
C VAL A 39 11.24 -4.86 -2.81
N ASN A 40 11.79 -6.06 -2.68
CA ASN A 40 12.86 -6.31 -1.72
C ASN A 40 14.06 -5.41 -1.96
N ALA A 41 14.45 -5.20 -3.23
CA ALA A 41 15.51 -4.28 -3.58
C ALA A 41 15.18 -2.83 -3.18
N LEU A 42 13.95 -2.37 -3.42
CA LEU A 42 13.51 -1.02 -3.07
C LEU A 42 13.43 -0.80 -1.55
N ILE A 43 12.92 -1.78 -0.82
CA ILE A 43 12.84 -1.75 0.66
C ILE A 43 14.24 -1.78 1.26
N GLY A 44 15.14 -2.62 0.74
CA GLY A 44 16.53 -2.70 1.22
C GLY A 44 17.34 -1.42 1.00
N GLN A 45 16.88 -0.52 0.13
CA GLN A 45 17.47 0.79 -0.13
C GLN A 45 16.75 1.93 0.61
N ASP A 46 15.76 1.62 1.47
CA ASP A 46 14.86 2.59 2.10
C ASP A 46 14.22 3.57 1.09
N ALA A 47 14.04 3.10 -0.16
CA ALA A 47 13.55 3.94 -1.26
C ALA A 47 12.02 4.03 -1.32
N VAL A 48 11.31 3.13 -0.62
CA VAL A 48 9.85 3.05 -0.61
C VAL A 48 9.31 2.70 0.78
N ILE A 49 8.08 3.14 1.06
CA ILE A 49 7.32 2.75 2.25
C ILE A 49 6.32 1.65 1.85
N PRO A 50 6.40 0.43 2.41
CA PRO A 50 5.41 -0.61 2.17
C PRO A 50 4.08 -0.26 2.85
N VAL A 51 2.97 -0.34 2.13
CA VAL A 51 1.63 0.01 2.63
C VAL A 51 0.71 -1.20 2.54
N GLY A 52 0.35 -1.77 3.69
CA GLY A 52 -0.53 -2.94 3.74
C GLY A 52 -2.01 -2.58 3.65
N ALA A 53 -2.69 -3.05 2.60
CA ALA A 53 -4.10 -2.79 2.31
C ALA A 53 -5.08 -3.73 3.06
N ARG A 54 -4.58 -4.85 3.60
CA ARG A 54 -5.39 -5.86 4.29
C ARG A 54 -5.96 -5.33 5.62
N PRO A 55 -7.02 -5.99 6.15
CA PRO A 55 -7.56 -5.65 7.46
C PRO A 55 -6.49 -5.58 8.55
N VAL A 56 -6.65 -4.63 9.49
CA VAL A 56 -5.66 -4.34 10.55
C VAL A 56 -5.21 -5.62 11.27
N MET A 57 -6.15 -6.52 11.57
CA MET A 57 -5.84 -7.76 12.30
C MET A 57 -4.95 -8.70 11.49
N GLN A 58 -5.09 -8.74 10.16
CA GLN A 58 -4.22 -9.54 9.30
C GLN A 58 -2.83 -8.91 9.18
N HIS A 59 -2.76 -7.58 9.06
CA HIS A 59 -1.50 -6.85 9.04
C HIS A 59 -0.70 -7.04 10.34
N LYS A 60 -1.36 -6.93 11.50
CA LYS A 60 -0.73 -7.17 12.82
C LYS A 60 -0.18 -8.59 12.97
N LYS A 61 -0.85 -9.59 12.39
CA LYS A 61 -0.39 -10.99 12.44
C LYS A 61 0.88 -11.21 11.61
N LEU A 62 0.96 -10.60 10.43
CA LEU A 62 2.09 -10.73 9.52
C LEU A 62 2.11 -9.56 8.55
N HIS A 63 3.21 -8.82 8.50
CA HIS A 63 3.45 -7.71 7.59
C HIS A 63 4.92 -7.64 7.20
N ILE A 64 5.20 -6.96 6.09
CA ILE A 64 6.55 -6.62 5.67
C ILE A 64 7.16 -5.68 6.73
N LYS A 65 8.45 -5.83 7.07
CA LYS A 65 9.14 -4.93 7.99
C LYS A 65 9.01 -3.47 7.52
N SER A 66 8.91 -2.53 8.45
CA SER A 66 8.66 -1.09 8.23
C SER A 66 7.35 -0.74 7.50
N ALA A 67 6.48 -1.71 7.22
CA ALA A 67 5.21 -1.44 6.59
C ALA A 67 4.27 -0.63 7.48
N VAL A 68 3.54 0.30 6.87
CA VAL A 68 2.40 0.98 7.49
C VAL A 68 1.09 0.27 7.12
N SER A 69 0.09 0.34 8.01
CA SER A 69 -1.22 -0.25 7.78
C SER A 69 -2.20 0.81 7.28
N LEU A 70 -2.74 0.60 6.08
CA LEU A 70 -3.78 1.45 5.49
C LEU A 70 -4.92 0.56 4.96
N PRO A 71 -5.75 -0.01 5.84
CA PRO A 71 -6.73 -1.01 5.43
C PRO A 71 -7.75 -0.46 4.44
N ALA A 72 -7.98 -1.17 3.34
CA ALA A 72 -8.87 -0.72 2.28
C ALA A 72 -10.32 -0.56 2.76
N GLU A 73 -10.75 -1.33 3.77
CA GLU A 73 -12.09 -1.18 4.35
C GLU A 73 -12.31 0.19 5.03
N LYS A 74 -11.24 0.87 5.43
CA LYS A 74 -11.33 2.23 6.00
C LYS A 74 -11.52 3.31 4.94
N THR A 75 -11.44 2.96 3.66
CA THR A 75 -11.64 3.89 2.54
C THR A 75 -13.10 4.06 2.13
N PHE A 76 -14.00 3.29 2.73
CA PHE A 76 -15.44 3.40 2.53
C PHE A 76 -16.07 4.35 3.54
N VAL A 77 -17.21 4.93 3.20
CA VAL A 77 -17.99 5.74 4.15
C VAL A 77 -18.39 4.90 5.36
N ARG A 78 -18.25 5.48 6.56
CA ARG A 78 -18.51 4.79 7.84
C ARG A 78 -20.01 4.61 8.12
N SER A 79 -20.88 5.35 7.43
CA SER A 79 -22.34 5.31 7.57
C SER A 79 -23.02 5.45 6.21
N GLY A 80 -24.18 4.80 6.06
CA GLY A 80 -24.94 4.79 4.80
C GLY A 80 -24.53 3.65 3.85
N ARG A 81 -24.41 3.94 2.55
CA ARG A 81 -24.06 2.92 1.54
C ARG A 81 -22.59 2.51 1.67
N SER A 82 -22.35 1.28 2.12
CA SER A 82 -21.03 0.73 2.48
C SER A 82 -20.05 0.55 1.30
N ASN A 83 -20.49 0.81 0.06
CA ASN A 83 -19.67 0.72 -1.15
C ASN A 83 -19.22 2.08 -1.69
N VAL A 84 -19.60 3.19 -1.04
CA VAL A 84 -19.23 4.54 -1.46
C VAL A 84 -17.89 4.93 -0.84
N VAL A 85 -17.10 5.72 -1.57
CA VAL A 85 -15.83 6.27 -1.08
C VAL A 85 -16.08 7.26 0.07
N ALA A 86 -15.25 7.22 1.10
CA ALA A 86 -15.27 8.21 2.17
C ALA A 86 -14.98 9.63 1.62
N SER A 87 -15.29 10.68 2.39
CA SER A 87 -15.03 12.05 1.94
C SER A 87 -13.54 12.32 1.78
N VAL A 88 -13.16 13.29 0.94
CA VAL A 88 -11.75 13.68 0.74
C VAL A 88 -11.05 14.02 2.06
N LEU A 89 -11.75 14.68 2.99
CA LEU A 89 -11.21 14.97 4.32
C LEU A 89 -10.92 13.71 5.13
N GLN A 90 -11.83 12.72 5.09
CA GLN A 90 -11.64 11.43 5.76
C GLN A 90 -10.49 10.63 5.14
N ILE A 91 -10.36 10.66 3.82
CA ILE A 91 -9.25 10.00 3.11
C ILE A 91 -7.91 10.66 3.46
N ARG A 92 -7.84 12.00 3.45
CA ARG A 92 -6.64 12.74 3.85
C ARG A 92 -6.24 12.42 5.29
N GLU A 93 -7.19 12.43 6.22
CA GLU A 93 -6.95 12.06 7.61
C GLU A 93 -6.43 10.63 7.73
N LEU A 94 -7.03 9.67 7.00
CA LEU A 94 -6.62 8.28 6.97
C LEU A 94 -5.17 8.11 6.49
N ILE A 95 -4.78 8.79 5.41
CA ILE A 95 -3.42 8.74 4.84
C ILE A 95 -2.41 9.38 5.81
N ASN A 96 -2.74 10.56 6.36
CA ASN A 96 -1.88 11.26 7.32
C ASN A 96 -1.66 10.44 8.60
N ASN A 97 -2.71 9.81 9.13
CA ASN A 97 -2.62 8.95 10.32
C ASN A 97 -1.80 7.69 10.09
N ALA A 98 -1.64 7.24 8.83
CA ALA A 98 -0.71 6.18 8.48
C ALA A 98 0.75 6.65 8.33
N GLY A 99 1.03 7.95 8.53
CA GLY A 99 2.37 8.52 8.42
C GLY A 99 2.84 8.74 6.99
N ILE A 100 1.94 8.61 6.00
CA ILE A 100 2.25 8.80 4.58
C ILE A 100 2.15 10.30 4.27
N LYS A 101 3.20 10.87 3.71
CA LYS A 101 3.26 12.26 3.25
C LYS A 101 3.02 12.34 1.74
N ALA A 102 2.68 13.53 1.25
CA ALA A 102 2.44 13.76 -0.18
C ALA A 102 3.66 13.39 -1.07
N ASP A 103 4.87 13.55 -0.54
CA ASP A 103 6.14 13.25 -1.21
C ASP A 103 6.68 11.84 -0.90
N SER A 104 5.89 11.00 -0.24
CA SER A 104 6.27 9.62 0.06
C SER A 104 6.23 8.75 -1.19
N HIS A 105 7.33 8.03 -1.46
CA HIS A 105 7.31 6.94 -2.41
C HIS A 105 6.78 5.69 -1.69
N ILE A 106 5.61 5.22 -2.12
CA ILE A 106 4.93 4.10 -1.45
C ILE A 106 4.82 2.90 -2.36
N VAL A 107 4.70 1.73 -1.75
CA VAL A 107 4.42 0.46 -2.41
C VAL A 107 3.24 -0.22 -1.73
N VAL A 108 2.09 -0.28 -2.40
CA VAL A 108 0.87 -0.89 -1.83
C VAL A 108 0.91 -2.41 -1.95
N TYR A 109 0.51 -3.14 -0.89
CA TYR A 109 0.48 -4.61 -0.91
C TYR A 109 -0.70 -5.24 -0.17
N GLY A 110 -0.98 -6.51 -0.48
CA GLY A 110 -2.10 -7.22 0.13
C GLY A 110 -2.11 -8.73 -0.09
N ASP A 111 -3.30 -9.29 -0.24
CA ASP A 111 -3.55 -10.71 -0.43
C ASP A 111 -3.76 -11.07 -1.92
N LYS A 112 -3.73 -12.38 -2.20
CA LYS A 112 -3.86 -12.99 -3.53
C LYS A 112 -5.12 -12.59 -4.31
N ASN A 113 -6.18 -12.12 -3.63
CA ASN A 113 -7.45 -11.79 -4.28
C ASN A 113 -7.49 -10.36 -4.84
N PHE A 114 -6.47 -9.55 -4.53
CA PHE A 114 -6.28 -8.17 -4.99
C PHE A 114 -7.38 -7.17 -4.63
N LEU A 115 -8.45 -7.57 -3.94
CA LEU A 115 -9.60 -6.72 -3.66
C LEU A 115 -9.19 -5.49 -2.84
N HIS A 116 -8.47 -5.75 -1.74
CA HIS A 116 -8.02 -4.69 -0.85
C HIS A 116 -6.94 -3.82 -1.52
N THR A 117 -5.97 -4.45 -2.18
CA THR A 117 -4.85 -3.78 -2.85
C THR A 117 -5.35 -2.88 -3.98
N ALA A 118 -6.22 -3.38 -4.86
CA ALA A 118 -6.76 -2.63 -5.99
C ALA A 118 -7.62 -1.46 -5.52
N ARG A 119 -8.47 -1.67 -4.51
CA ARG A 119 -9.28 -0.60 -3.92
C ARG A 119 -8.41 0.52 -3.38
N LEU A 120 -7.37 0.17 -2.62
CA LEU A 120 -6.50 1.16 -2.02
C LEU A 120 -5.64 1.87 -3.06
N PHE A 121 -5.09 1.13 -4.03
CA PHE A 121 -4.33 1.70 -5.13
C PHE A 121 -5.17 2.72 -5.92
N TRP A 122 -6.37 2.32 -6.37
CA TRP A 122 -7.28 3.20 -7.09
C TRP A 122 -7.59 4.49 -6.32
N LEU A 123 -7.78 4.38 -5.00
CA LEU A 123 -8.04 5.53 -4.14
C LEU A 123 -6.83 6.49 -4.11
N LEU A 124 -5.63 5.97 -3.96
CA LEU A 124 -4.40 6.76 -3.91
C LEU A 124 -4.12 7.47 -5.24
N GLU A 125 -4.41 6.82 -6.36
CA GLU A 125 -4.32 7.44 -7.70
C GLU A 125 -5.41 8.50 -7.94
N THR A 126 -6.61 8.31 -7.36
CA THR A 126 -7.74 9.23 -7.58
C THR A 126 -7.63 10.50 -6.73
N PHE A 127 -7.15 10.39 -5.49
CA PHE A 127 -7.21 11.48 -4.50
C PHE A 127 -5.84 12.02 -4.06
N GLY A 128 -4.75 11.37 -4.48
CA GLY A 128 -3.39 11.70 -4.06
C GLY A 128 -2.61 12.39 -5.15
#